data_AF-A0A4Q9KWA5-F1
#
_entry.id   AF-A0A4Q9KWA5-F1
#
_cell.length_a   1.000
_cell.length_b   1.000
_cell.length_c   1.000
_cell.angle_alpha   90.00
_cell.angle_beta   90.00
_cell.angle_gamma   90.00
#
_symmetry.space_group_name_H-M   'P 1'
#
loop_
_entity.id
_entity.type
_entity.pdbx_description
1 polymer ?
#
loop_
_entity_poly.entity_id
_entity_poly.type
_entity_poly.pdbx_seq_one_letter_code
_entity_poly.pdbx_strand_id
1 'polypeptide(L)'
;MRKKRWWYKRYKKMHKSEIQSFMALLAGEIENNEWTKGIIKADGTYREDNDWIKNYIFCKNTNVFLAYITVNDAIKFCFLFKGNHISSLEEIEETLKLFKLFRIRNNKIEQLSESETNRLFLAIIYILEQKVVFISNVFKSSLSNKRSRNLFCKILRQVSKTKTVFLGLNKFHREIYSIIDSIVILNKGRTVFSGSKKSYIEFLKKYNIELSGKKFRNLEFLSQLSIQKGEKSNIDSTESIFEIQNNNLIDNMAEYTKSQFKNTDSINWKQKSESVYDF
;
A
#
# COMPACT_ATOMS: atom_id res chain seq x y z
N MET A 1 -20.39 43.22 18.89
CA MET A 1 -19.87 41.89 19.25
C MET A 1 -20.98 40.84 19.14
N ARG A 2 -20.90 39.92 18.18
CA ARG A 2 -21.78 38.73 18.10
C ARG A 2 -20.95 37.55 17.59
N LYS A 3 -20.69 36.60 18.49
CA LYS A 3 -20.06 35.29 18.21
C LYS A 3 -20.93 34.52 17.22
N LYS A 4 -20.46 34.32 15.98
CA LYS A 4 -21.04 33.32 15.07
C LYS A 4 -20.26 32.00 15.21
N ARG A 5 -20.95 31.00 15.76
CA ARG A 5 -20.60 29.57 15.78
C ARG A 5 -20.32 29.09 14.36
N TRP A 6 -19.07 28.72 14.07
CA TRP A 6 -18.68 27.94 12.90
C TRP A 6 -18.80 26.44 13.21
N TRP A 7 -20.03 25.98 13.43
CA TRP A 7 -20.34 24.57 13.22
C TRP A 7 -20.78 24.45 11.76
N TYR A 8 -20.35 23.40 11.05
CA TYR A 8 -20.71 23.09 9.65
C TYR A 8 -19.89 23.73 8.49
N LYS A 9 -18.55 23.71 8.57
CA LYS A 9 -17.71 23.71 7.34
C LYS A 9 -16.52 22.75 7.42
N ARG A 10 -16.72 21.63 8.13
CA ARG A 10 -15.73 20.55 8.34
C ARG A 10 -16.14 19.25 7.65
N TYR A 11 -16.68 19.35 6.43
CA TYR A 11 -17.00 18.20 5.58
C TYR A 11 -16.35 18.40 4.20
N LYS A 12 -15.58 17.38 3.77
CA LYS A 12 -14.84 17.25 2.49
C LYS A 12 -13.45 17.90 2.38
N LYS A 13 -12.53 17.61 3.32
CA LYS A 13 -11.16 17.26 2.87
C LYS A 13 -11.17 15.75 2.64
N MET A 14 -10.91 15.29 1.42
CA MET A 14 -10.78 13.86 1.11
C MET A 14 -9.86 13.24 2.14
N HIS A 15 -10.38 12.40 3.03
CA HIS A 15 -9.55 11.60 3.93
C HIS A 15 -8.72 10.66 3.04
N LYS A 16 -7.44 11.00 2.77
CA LYS A 16 -6.47 9.99 2.34
C LYS A 16 -6.53 8.86 3.36
N SER A 17 -6.66 7.62 2.89
CA SER A 17 -6.64 6.46 3.79
C SER A 17 -5.35 6.50 4.61
N GLU A 18 -5.40 6.07 5.88
CA GLU A 18 -4.21 6.05 6.77
C GLU A 18 -3.02 5.34 6.12
N ILE A 19 -3.31 4.25 5.41
CA ILE A 19 -2.36 3.49 4.60
C ILE A 19 -1.69 4.38 3.55
N GLN A 20 -2.47 5.14 2.78
CA GLN A 20 -1.92 6.02 1.75
C GLN A 20 -1.02 7.11 2.34
N SER A 21 -1.42 7.72 3.47
CA SER A 21 -0.60 8.72 4.15
C SER A 21 0.70 8.13 4.68
N PHE A 22 0.64 6.93 5.25
CA PHE A 22 1.84 6.22 5.71
C PHE A 22 2.78 5.85 4.55
N MET A 23 2.25 5.35 3.44
CA MET A 23 3.06 5.07 2.24
C MET A 23 3.66 6.35 1.64
N ALA A 24 2.91 7.46 1.63
CA ALA A 24 3.41 8.75 1.16
C ALA A 24 4.56 9.27 2.04
N LEU A 25 4.46 9.11 3.36
CA LEU A 25 5.54 9.43 4.28
C LEU A 25 6.82 8.63 3.97
N LEU A 26 6.68 7.32 3.75
CA LEU A 26 7.80 6.44 3.39
C LEU A 26 8.41 6.83 2.03
N ALA A 27 7.56 7.13 1.05
CA ALA A 27 7.97 7.61 -0.26
C ALA A 27 8.59 9.02 -0.23
N GLY A 28 8.35 9.82 0.81
CA GLY A 28 8.83 11.20 0.91
C GLY A 28 7.93 12.23 0.23
N GLU A 29 6.71 11.83 -0.16
CA GLU A 29 5.71 12.69 -0.77
C GLU A 29 4.85 13.36 0.31
N ILE A 30 5.46 14.29 1.05
CA ILE A 30 4.84 15.04 2.15
C ILE A 30 4.26 16.35 1.61
N GLU A 31 3.04 16.73 2.04
CA GLU A 31 2.45 17.99 1.60
C GLU A 31 3.06 19.19 2.36
N ASN A 32 3.11 20.35 1.68
CA ASN A 32 3.56 21.59 2.31
C ASN A 32 2.70 21.88 3.56
N ASN A 33 3.37 22.12 4.69
CA ASN A 33 2.80 22.35 6.04
C ASN A 33 2.46 21.11 6.89
N GLU A 34 2.89 19.91 6.49
CA GLU A 34 2.81 18.73 7.37
C GLU A 34 4.07 18.58 8.23
N TRP A 35 3.89 18.20 9.50
CA TRP A 35 5.01 17.91 10.39
C TRP A 35 5.30 16.42 10.43
N THR A 36 6.56 16.09 10.20
CA THR A 36 7.06 14.72 10.30
C THR A 36 8.12 14.62 11.38
N LYS A 37 8.22 13.45 12.01
CA LYS A 37 9.25 13.14 13.00
C LYS A 37 9.68 11.70 12.83
N GLY A 38 10.98 11.47 12.84
CA GLY A 38 11.59 10.14 12.74
C GLY A 38 12.70 10.11 11.71
N ILE A 39 13.25 8.93 11.51
CA ILE A 39 14.32 8.67 10.54
C ILE A 39 13.86 7.53 9.66
N ILE A 40 14.05 7.68 8.36
CA ILE A 40 13.90 6.59 7.40
C ILE A 40 15.28 6.26 6.88
N LYS A 41 15.65 4.98 6.97
CA LYS A 41 16.89 4.45 6.40
C LYS A 41 16.56 3.46 5.29
N ALA A 42 17.29 3.54 4.19
CA ALA A 42 17.25 2.58 3.08
C ALA A 42 18.62 1.92 2.98
N ASP A 43 18.66 0.58 2.97
CA ASP A 43 19.89 -0.21 2.95
C ASP A 43 20.93 0.21 4.02
N GLY A 44 20.45 0.60 5.20
CA GLY A 44 21.27 1.05 6.33
C GLY A 44 21.70 2.53 6.29
N THR A 45 21.52 3.20 5.15
CA THR A 45 21.86 4.62 4.95
C THR A 45 20.66 5.53 5.14
N TYR A 46 20.88 6.80 5.47
CA TYR A 46 19.81 7.78 5.58
C TYR A 46 19.17 8.03 4.22
N ARG A 47 17.85 8.21 4.20
CA ARG A 47 17.12 8.57 2.99
C ARG A 47 17.45 10.01 2.59
N GLU A 48 18.24 10.19 1.54
CA GLU A 48 18.43 11.48 0.88
C GLU A 48 17.40 11.67 -0.24
N ASP A 49 16.69 12.79 -0.24
CA ASP A 49 15.52 12.98 -1.11
C ASP A 49 15.86 12.87 -2.62
N ASN A 50 17.02 13.39 -3.04
CA ASN A 50 17.48 13.38 -4.44
C ASN A 50 17.77 11.98 -5.00
N ASP A 51 18.27 11.08 -4.17
CA ASP A 51 18.57 9.71 -4.57
C ASP A 51 17.40 8.77 -4.31
N TRP A 52 16.60 9.07 -3.28
CA TRP A 52 15.43 8.28 -2.96
C TRP A 52 14.39 8.30 -4.08
N ILE A 53 14.13 9.47 -4.68
CA ILE A 53 13.13 9.61 -5.76
C ILE A 53 13.42 8.72 -6.98
N LYS A 54 14.69 8.38 -7.22
CA LYS A 54 15.13 7.49 -8.31
C LYS A 54 14.92 6.01 -8.00
N ASN A 55 14.71 5.66 -6.73
CA ASN A 55 14.75 4.29 -6.23
C ASN A 55 13.38 3.70 -5.88
N TYR A 56 12.31 4.51 -5.87
CA TYR A 56 10.96 4.04 -5.56
C TYR A 56 9.93 4.28 -6.68
N ILE A 57 8.90 3.46 -6.72
CA ILE A 57 7.67 3.68 -7.50
C ILE A 57 6.51 3.81 -6.52
N PHE A 58 5.72 4.89 -6.59
CA PHE A 58 4.52 5.05 -5.76
C PHE A 58 3.23 5.06 -6.58
N CYS A 59 2.45 4.00 -6.43
CA CYS A 59 1.24 3.74 -7.16
C CYS A 59 0.01 4.23 -6.39
N LYS A 60 -0.38 5.48 -6.66
CA LYS A 60 -1.60 6.12 -6.12
C LYS A 60 -2.85 5.85 -6.95
N ASN A 61 -2.68 5.58 -8.23
CA ASN A 61 -3.72 5.19 -9.17
C ASN A 61 -3.13 4.24 -10.22
N THR A 62 -3.98 3.63 -11.03
CA THR A 62 -3.57 2.78 -12.17
C THR A 62 -3.75 3.47 -13.53
N ASN A 63 -4.25 4.71 -13.54
CA ASN A 63 -4.51 5.47 -14.76
C ASN A 63 -3.32 6.40 -15.09
N VAL A 64 -2.16 5.80 -15.34
CA VAL A 64 -0.93 6.51 -15.72
C VAL A 64 -0.70 6.51 -17.23
N PHE A 65 -1.61 5.90 -17.99
CA PHE A 65 -1.41 5.58 -19.39
C PHE A 65 -2.09 6.55 -20.33
N LEU A 66 -1.47 6.75 -21.49
CA LEU A 66 -2.12 7.36 -22.63
C LEU A 66 -3.21 6.40 -23.14
N ALA A 67 -4.47 6.86 -23.14
CA ALA A 67 -5.63 6.04 -23.48
C ALA A 67 -5.53 5.36 -24.86
N TYR A 68 -4.91 6.04 -25.81
CA TYR A 68 -4.94 5.68 -27.23
C TYR A 68 -3.77 4.81 -27.70
N ILE A 69 -2.73 4.61 -26.88
CA ILE A 69 -1.60 3.73 -27.26
C ILE A 69 -1.96 2.27 -27.03
N THR A 70 -1.31 1.36 -27.75
CA THR A 70 -1.51 -0.07 -27.54
C THR A 70 -0.76 -0.56 -26.30
N VAL A 71 -1.20 -1.71 -25.76
CA VAL A 71 -0.48 -2.39 -24.66
C VAL A 71 0.96 -2.71 -25.04
N ASN A 72 1.20 -3.11 -26.30
CA ASN A 72 2.54 -3.40 -26.81
C ASN A 72 3.41 -2.13 -26.82
N ASP A 73 2.86 -1.01 -27.29
CA ASP A 73 3.58 0.26 -27.35
C ASP A 73 3.89 0.79 -25.96
N ALA A 74 2.97 0.65 -25.00
CA ALA A 74 3.21 1.02 -23.61
C ALA A 74 4.37 0.24 -22.99
N ILE A 75 4.45 -1.07 -23.23
CA ILE A 75 5.55 -1.91 -22.75
C ILE A 75 6.87 -1.50 -23.42
N LYS A 76 6.88 -1.35 -24.74
CA LYS A 76 8.05 -0.87 -25.49
C LYS A 76 8.55 0.47 -24.96
N PHE A 77 7.63 1.41 -24.73
CA PHE A 77 7.96 2.72 -24.19
C PHE A 77 8.62 2.61 -22.81
N CYS A 78 8.13 1.72 -21.94
CA CYS A 78 8.74 1.51 -20.62
C CYS A 78 10.15 0.92 -20.72
N PHE A 79 10.41 0.04 -21.69
CA PHE A 79 11.76 -0.47 -21.93
C PHE A 79 12.73 0.61 -22.41
N LEU A 80 12.27 1.68 -23.10
CA LEU A 80 13.13 2.81 -23.44
C LEU A 80 13.63 3.59 -22.22
N PHE A 81 12.89 3.54 -21.10
CA PHE A 81 13.32 4.15 -19.83
C PHE A 81 14.11 3.18 -18.95
N LYS A 82 14.24 1.90 -19.34
CA LYS A 82 15.03 0.89 -18.66
C LYS A 82 16.50 1.02 -19.07
N GLY A 83 17.17 2.06 -18.57
CA GLY A 83 18.58 2.34 -18.84
C GLY A 83 18.91 2.49 -20.34
N ASN A 84 20.20 2.46 -20.69
CA ASN A 84 20.66 2.52 -22.08
C ASN A 84 20.47 1.19 -22.85
N HIS A 85 19.49 0.37 -22.47
CA HIS A 85 19.32 -0.96 -23.03
C HIS A 85 18.16 -0.98 -24.03
N ILE A 86 18.46 -1.30 -25.28
CA ILE A 86 17.42 -1.65 -26.26
C ILE A 86 16.97 -3.06 -25.92
N SER A 87 15.74 -3.21 -25.46
CA SER A 87 15.18 -4.54 -25.19
C SER A 87 14.96 -5.32 -26.47
N SER A 88 15.28 -6.62 -26.43
CA SER A 88 14.99 -7.53 -27.54
C SER A 88 13.48 -7.70 -27.69
N LEU A 89 13.03 -8.01 -28.91
CA LEU A 89 11.62 -8.36 -29.15
C LEU A 89 11.18 -9.56 -28.29
N GLU A 90 12.11 -10.47 -27.99
CA GLU A 90 11.90 -11.61 -27.11
C GLU A 90 11.57 -11.17 -25.68
N GLU A 91 12.33 -10.24 -25.10
CA GLU A 91 12.10 -9.74 -23.72
C GLU A 91 10.70 -9.07 -23.58
N ILE A 92 10.29 -8.32 -24.60
CA ILE A 92 8.95 -7.71 -24.67
C ILE A 92 7.87 -8.79 -24.71
N GLU A 93 8.05 -9.80 -25.56
CA GLU A 93 7.09 -10.89 -25.72
C GLU A 93 6.99 -11.75 -24.46
N GLU A 94 8.12 -12.07 -23.81
CA GLU A 94 8.17 -12.77 -22.54
C GLU A 94 7.43 -12.00 -21.44
N THR A 95 7.65 -10.68 -21.37
CA THR A 95 6.94 -9.82 -20.40
C THR A 95 5.44 -9.83 -20.67
N LEU A 96 5.02 -9.65 -21.93
CA LEU A 96 3.61 -9.75 -22.33
C LEU A 96 2.99 -11.10 -21.92
N LYS A 97 3.72 -12.22 -22.07
CA LYS A 97 3.25 -13.55 -21.68
C LYS A 97 3.18 -13.71 -20.15
N LEU A 98 4.19 -13.23 -19.42
CA LEU A 98 4.29 -13.31 -17.96
C LEU A 98 3.10 -12.61 -17.28
N PHE A 99 2.72 -11.44 -17.78
CA PHE A 99 1.60 -10.63 -17.26
C PHE A 99 0.25 -10.96 -17.92
N LYS A 100 0.20 -11.99 -18.78
CA LYS A 100 -1.00 -12.45 -19.49
C LYS A 100 -1.63 -11.38 -20.41
N LEU A 101 -0.80 -10.51 -20.96
CA LEU A 101 -1.17 -9.40 -21.84
C LEU A 101 -1.00 -9.72 -23.32
N PHE A 102 -0.28 -10.79 -23.67
CA PHE A 102 0.06 -11.13 -25.07
C PHE A 102 -1.13 -11.17 -26.04
N ARG A 103 -2.28 -11.71 -25.60
CA ARG A 103 -3.49 -11.79 -26.43
C ARG A 103 -4.13 -10.43 -26.71
N ILE A 104 -3.99 -9.48 -25.79
CA ILE A 104 -4.56 -8.13 -25.88
C ILE A 104 -3.51 -7.07 -26.24
N ARG A 105 -2.32 -7.50 -26.71
CA ARG A 105 -1.18 -6.61 -26.94
C ARG A 105 -1.46 -5.48 -27.93
N ASN A 106 -2.38 -5.72 -28.88
CA ASN A 106 -2.77 -4.74 -29.90
C ASN A 106 -4.00 -3.91 -29.50
N ASN A 107 -4.62 -4.19 -28.36
CA ASN A 107 -5.74 -3.38 -27.88
C ASN A 107 -5.19 -2.04 -27.38
N LYS A 108 -5.99 -0.98 -27.57
CA LYS A 108 -5.72 0.32 -26.95
C LYS A 108 -6.00 0.25 -25.46
N ILE A 109 -5.27 1.02 -24.65
CA ILE A 109 -5.39 0.98 -23.19
C ILE A 109 -6.81 1.34 -22.71
N GLU A 110 -7.51 2.24 -23.39
CA GLU A 110 -8.91 2.58 -23.10
C GLU A 110 -9.89 1.40 -23.23
N GLN A 111 -9.50 0.35 -23.97
CA GLN A 111 -10.32 -0.84 -24.20
C GLN A 111 -10.10 -1.93 -23.14
N LEU A 112 -9.17 -1.73 -22.22
CA LEU A 112 -8.82 -2.72 -21.20
C LEU A 112 -9.84 -2.69 -20.06
N SER A 113 -10.18 -3.87 -19.56
CA SER A 113 -10.82 -3.97 -18.25
C SER A 113 -9.88 -3.46 -17.15
N GLU A 114 -10.43 -3.02 -16.03
CA GLU A 114 -9.63 -2.53 -14.89
C GLU A 114 -8.59 -3.59 -14.42
N SER A 115 -8.97 -4.87 -14.43
CA SER A 115 -8.06 -5.98 -14.09
C SER A 115 -6.92 -6.16 -15.12
N GLU A 116 -7.17 -5.87 -16.40
CA GLU A 116 -6.14 -5.85 -17.44
C GLU A 116 -5.20 -4.66 -17.29
N THR A 117 -5.75 -3.47 -17.03
CA THR A 117 -4.97 -2.27 -16.74
C THR A 117 -4.07 -2.48 -15.52
N ASN A 118 -4.58 -3.14 -14.48
CA ASN A 118 -3.78 -3.50 -13.31
C ASN A 118 -2.62 -4.45 -13.64
N ARG A 119 -2.83 -5.39 -14.57
CA ARG A 119 -1.77 -6.30 -15.03
C ARG A 119 -0.72 -5.58 -15.86
N LEU A 120 -1.12 -4.67 -16.76
CA LEU A 120 -0.21 -3.80 -17.50
C LEU A 120 0.62 -2.95 -16.54
N PHE A 121 -0.02 -2.37 -15.53
CA PHE A 121 0.65 -1.56 -14.54
C PHE A 121 1.69 -2.35 -13.72
N LEU A 122 1.38 -3.58 -13.30
CA LEU A 122 2.38 -4.47 -12.68
C LEU A 122 3.51 -4.87 -13.63
N ALA A 123 3.23 -5.03 -14.93
CA ALA A 123 4.26 -5.33 -15.93
C ALA A 123 5.29 -4.20 -16.02
N ILE A 124 4.85 -2.96 -15.90
CA ILE A 124 5.73 -1.80 -15.96
C ILE A 124 6.56 -1.66 -14.70
N ILE A 125 5.94 -1.85 -13.54
CA ILE A 125 6.69 -1.92 -12.27
C ILE A 125 7.77 -3.02 -12.35
N TYR A 126 7.49 -4.13 -13.02
CA TYR A 126 8.47 -5.18 -13.22
C TYR A 126 9.62 -4.75 -14.13
N ILE A 127 9.32 -4.10 -15.26
CA ILE A 127 10.30 -3.62 -16.25
C ILE A 127 11.23 -2.56 -15.65
N LEU A 128 10.67 -1.59 -14.95
CA LEU A 128 11.38 -0.46 -14.37
C LEU A 128 12.38 -0.92 -13.29
N GLU A 129 13.48 -0.19 -13.09
CA GLU A 129 14.63 -0.66 -12.27
C GLU A 129 14.55 -0.29 -10.78
N GLN A 130 13.54 0.48 -10.38
CA GLN A 130 13.36 0.93 -8.99
C GLN A 130 13.24 -0.24 -8.03
N LYS A 131 14.01 -0.20 -6.94
CA LYS A 131 14.10 -1.30 -5.97
C LYS A 131 12.91 -1.37 -5.03
N VAL A 132 12.21 -0.25 -4.79
CA VAL A 132 11.11 -0.16 -3.83
C VAL A 132 9.81 0.21 -4.53
N VAL A 133 8.71 -0.46 -4.19
CA VAL A 133 7.40 -0.20 -4.79
C VAL A 133 6.34 -0.04 -3.70
N PHE A 134 5.64 1.09 -3.70
CA PHE A 134 4.52 1.37 -2.83
C PHE A 134 3.20 1.27 -3.62
N ILE A 135 2.30 0.39 -3.22
CA ILE A 135 0.99 0.19 -3.88
C ILE A 135 -0.11 0.52 -2.88
N SER A 136 -0.82 1.65 -3.05
CA SER A 136 -1.85 2.07 -2.09
C SER A 136 -3.27 1.78 -2.57
N ASN A 137 -3.79 0.58 -2.29
CA ASN A 137 -5.21 0.24 -2.45
C ASN A 137 -5.81 0.49 -3.86
N VAL A 138 -4.98 0.39 -4.90
CA VAL A 138 -5.36 0.70 -6.29
C VAL A 138 -5.90 -0.52 -7.06
N PHE A 139 -5.66 -1.75 -6.59
CA PHE A 139 -5.98 -2.98 -7.31
C PHE A 139 -7.28 -3.66 -6.88
N LYS A 140 -8.32 -2.88 -6.57
CA LYS A 140 -9.59 -3.39 -6.01
C LYS A 140 -10.25 -4.44 -6.90
N SER A 141 -10.35 -4.19 -8.22
CA SER A 141 -10.91 -5.14 -9.20
C SER A 141 -10.13 -6.46 -9.27
N SER A 142 -8.80 -6.40 -9.22
CA SER A 142 -7.92 -7.59 -9.19
C SER A 142 -8.10 -8.42 -7.91
N LEU A 143 -8.65 -7.83 -6.85
CA LEU A 143 -8.90 -8.48 -5.56
C LEU A 143 -10.35 -8.95 -5.37
N SER A 144 -11.25 -8.60 -6.29
CA SER A 144 -12.71 -8.85 -6.18
C SER A 144 -13.07 -10.34 -6.00
N ASN A 145 -12.54 -11.21 -6.85
CA ASN A 145 -12.87 -12.63 -6.86
C ASN A 145 -11.62 -13.52 -6.69
N LYS A 146 -11.84 -14.79 -6.31
CA LYS A 146 -10.75 -15.74 -6.02
C LYS A 146 -9.82 -15.99 -7.20
N ARG A 147 -10.35 -16.08 -8.43
CA ARG A 147 -9.54 -16.34 -9.63
C ARG A 147 -8.62 -15.15 -9.91
N SER A 148 -9.16 -13.93 -9.91
CA SER A 148 -8.39 -12.69 -10.08
C SER A 148 -7.36 -12.52 -8.97
N ARG A 149 -7.70 -12.81 -7.71
CA ARG A 149 -6.76 -12.77 -6.58
C ARG A 149 -5.59 -13.72 -6.77
N ASN A 150 -5.85 -14.97 -7.15
CA ASN A 150 -4.80 -15.94 -7.40
C ASN A 150 -3.87 -15.50 -8.54
N LEU A 151 -4.44 -14.93 -9.61
CA LEU A 151 -3.66 -14.39 -10.72
C LEU A 151 -2.80 -13.20 -10.27
N PHE A 152 -3.41 -12.25 -9.57
CA PHE A 152 -2.72 -11.10 -8.99
C PHE A 152 -1.57 -11.54 -8.08
N CYS A 153 -1.79 -12.52 -7.20
CA CYS A 153 -0.75 -13.04 -6.32
C CYS A 153 0.41 -13.68 -7.10
N LYS A 154 0.11 -14.43 -8.16
CA LYS A 154 1.13 -15.04 -9.03
C LYS A 154 1.97 -13.98 -9.74
N ILE A 155 1.34 -12.92 -10.24
CA ILE A 155 2.01 -11.82 -10.94
C ILE A 155 2.83 -10.99 -9.95
N LEU A 156 2.25 -10.60 -8.81
CA LEU A 156 2.92 -9.81 -7.78
C LEU A 156 4.17 -10.51 -7.26
N ARG A 157 4.13 -11.85 -7.12
CA ARG A 157 5.31 -12.66 -6.77
C ARG A 157 6.45 -12.56 -7.78
N GLN A 158 6.18 -12.29 -9.06
CA GLN A 158 7.25 -12.08 -10.03
C GLN A 158 7.90 -10.71 -9.82
N VAL A 159 7.10 -9.68 -9.57
CA VAL A 159 7.57 -8.33 -9.24
C VAL A 159 8.44 -8.35 -7.98
N SER A 160 7.98 -9.05 -6.93
CA SER A 160 8.66 -9.06 -5.63
C SER A 160 9.96 -9.88 -5.59
N LYS A 161 10.30 -10.62 -6.65
CA LYS A 161 11.61 -11.32 -6.72
C LYS A 161 12.78 -10.36 -6.83
N THR A 162 12.55 -9.21 -7.48
CA THR A 162 13.60 -8.23 -7.78
C THR A 162 13.43 -6.93 -6.99
N LYS A 163 12.30 -6.77 -6.27
CA LYS A 163 11.88 -5.50 -5.67
C LYS A 163 11.25 -5.71 -4.30
N THR A 164 11.45 -4.75 -3.40
CA THR A 164 10.74 -4.66 -2.13
C THR A 164 9.37 -4.02 -2.36
N VAL A 165 8.29 -4.74 -2.09
CA VAL A 165 6.93 -4.28 -2.37
C VAL A 165 6.15 -4.02 -1.07
N PHE A 166 5.76 -2.78 -0.87
CA PHE A 166 4.82 -2.35 0.16
C PHE A 166 3.40 -2.35 -0.40
N LEU A 167 2.61 -3.33 0.00
CA LEU A 167 1.22 -3.47 -0.45
C LEU A 167 0.24 -2.98 0.62
N GLY A 168 -0.39 -1.84 0.35
CA GLY A 168 -1.45 -1.28 1.18
C GLY A 168 -2.83 -1.83 0.78
N LEU A 169 -3.51 -2.50 1.72
CA LEU A 169 -4.82 -3.13 1.48
C LEU A 169 -5.86 -2.68 2.50
N ASN A 170 -7.05 -2.33 2.02
CA ASN A 170 -8.21 -2.09 2.90
C ASN A 170 -8.94 -3.38 3.30
N LYS A 171 -8.81 -4.43 2.49
CA LYS A 171 -9.40 -5.74 2.75
C LYS A 171 -8.33 -6.79 2.62
N PHE A 172 -8.27 -7.67 3.62
CA PHE A 172 -7.26 -8.70 3.66
C PHE A 172 -7.81 -10.02 3.12
N HIS A 173 -7.12 -10.61 2.15
CA HIS A 173 -7.53 -11.85 1.51
C HIS A 173 -6.55 -12.99 1.81
N ARG A 174 -7.07 -14.20 2.00
CA ARG A 174 -6.25 -15.40 2.30
C ARG A 174 -5.19 -15.66 1.22
N GLU A 175 -5.52 -15.44 -0.04
CA GLU A 175 -4.57 -15.60 -1.14
C GLU A 175 -3.37 -14.65 -0.99
N ILE A 176 -3.60 -13.41 -0.54
CA ILE A 176 -2.53 -12.45 -0.29
C ILE A 176 -1.69 -12.86 0.91
N TYR A 177 -2.30 -13.36 1.99
CA TYR A 177 -1.57 -13.86 3.16
C TYR A 177 -0.49 -14.88 2.78
N SER A 178 -0.76 -15.70 1.74
CA SER A 178 0.16 -16.74 1.30
C SER A 178 1.45 -16.20 0.69
N ILE A 179 1.46 -14.96 0.20
CA ILE A 179 2.59 -14.39 -0.55
C ILE A 179 3.31 -13.25 0.18
N ILE A 180 2.77 -12.74 1.27
CA ILE A 180 3.42 -11.68 2.06
C ILE A 180 4.47 -12.25 3.00
N ASP A 181 5.53 -11.50 3.26
CA ASP A 181 6.59 -11.88 4.19
C ASP A 181 6.37 -11.27 5.59
N SER A 182 5.95 -10.01 5.61
CA SER A 182 5.74 -9.21 6.83
C SER A 182 4.41 -8.47 6.80
N ILE A 183 3.91 -8.12 7.98
CA ILE A 183 2.63 -7.44 8.21
C ILE A 183 2.88 -6.20 9.05
N VAL A 184 2.28 -5.09 8.63
CA VAL A 184 2.18 -3.85 9.42
C VAL A 184 0.71 -3.51 9.57
N ILE A 185 0.26 -3.30 10.80
CA ILE A 185 -1.11 -2.91 11.12
C ILE A 185 -1.08 -1.51 11.71
N LEU A 186 -1.85 -0.61 11.09
CA LEU A 186 -2.02 0.76 11.51
C LEU A 186 -3.43 0.96 12.05
N ASN A 187 -3.55 1.75 13.11
CA ASN A 187 -4.84 2.25 13.61
C ASN A 187 -4.67 3.68 14.12
N LYS A 188 -5.38 4.65 13.55
CA LYS A 188 -5.36 6.06 13.99
C LYS A 188 -3.94 6.63 14.06
N GLY A 189 -3.12 6.28 13.08
CA GLY A 189 -1.71 6.71 12.98
C GLY A 189 -0.74 6.00 13.94
N ARG A 190 -1.20 5.01 14.71
CA ARG A 190 -0.35 4.17 15.57
C ARG A 190 -0.09 2.82 14.92
N THR A 191 1.12 2.30 15.08
CA THR A 191 1.46 0.94 14.68
C THR A 191 1.02 -0.04 15.77
N VAL A 192 -0.04 -0.80 15.49
CA VAL A 192 -0.57 -1.83 16.39
C VAL A 192 0.29 -3.08 16.35
N PHE A 193 0.81 -3.42 15.18
CA PHE A 193 1.69 -4.57 14.96
C PHE A 193 2.64 -4.28 13.79
N SER A 194 3.87 -4.78 13.89
CA SER A 194 4.85 -4.80 12.81
C SER A 194 5.76 -6.02 12.99
N GLY A 195 5.80 -6.90 11.99
CA GLY A 195 6.64 -8.09 12.07
C GLY A 195 6.33 -9.17 11.03
N SER A 196 6.99 -10.31 11.15
CA SER A 196 6.79 -11.46 10.26
C SER A 196 5.44 -12.16 10.49
N LYS A 197 5.02 -13.00 9.54
CA LYS A 197 3.83 -13.86 9.70
C LYS A 197 3.85 -14.72 10.97
N LYS A 198 5.02 -15.22 11.36
CA LYS A 198 5.18 -16.06 12.56
C LYS A 198 4.96 -15.24 13.83
N SER A 199 5.64 -14.09 13.92
CA SER A 199 5.48 -13.15 15.04
C SER A 199 4.04 -12.65 15.15
N TYR A 200 3.35 -12.47 14.02
CA TYR A 200 1.94 -12.09 14.02
C TYR A 200 1.04 -13.15 14.67
N ILE A 201 1.27 -14.44 14.39
CA ILE A 201 0.50 -15.53 15.01
C ILE A 201 0.77 -15.58 16.53
N GLU A 202 2.02 -15.42 16.94
CA GLU A 202 2.40 -15.37 18.37
C GLU A 202 1.77 -14.16 19.07
N PHE A 203 1.75 -13.00 18.41
CA PHE A 203 1.11 -11.79 18.88
C PHE A 203 -0.40 -11.99 19.09
N LEU A 204 -1.09 -12.62 18.14
CA LEU A 204 -2.52 -12.93 18.30
C LEU A 204 -2.77 -13.86 19.49
N LYS A 205 -1.97 -14.92 19.66
CA LYS A 205 -2.07 -15.83 20.81
C LYS A 205 -1.89 -15.11 22.14
N LYS A 206 -0.94 -14.17 22.23
CA LYS A 206 -0.67 -13.39 23.45
C LYS A 206 -1.90 -12.62 23.93
N TYR A 207 -2.70 -12.11 23.00
CA TYR A 207 -3.93 -11.37 23.31
C TYR A 207 -5.17 -12.28 23.31
N ASN A 208 -5.00 -13.61 23.37
CA ASN A 208 -6.06 -14.61 23.31
C ASN A 208 -6.97 -14.45 22.08
N ILE A 209 -6.42 -13.98 20.97
CA ILE A 209 -7.13 -13.89 19.69
C ILE A 209 -6.91 -15.21 18.96
N GLU A 210 -7.89 -16.10 19.06
CA GLU A 210 -7.84 -17.37 18.35
C GLU A 210 -8.17 -17.20 16.86
N LEU A 211 -7.34 -17.80 16.01
CA LEU A 211 -7.65 -18.01 14.59
C LEU A 211 -8.45 -19.31 14.42
N SER A 212 -9.62 -19.44 15.04
CA SER A 212 -10.41 -20.68 14.96
C SER A 212 -11.51 -20.62 13.89
N GLY A 213 -11.62 -21.70 13.10
CA GLY A 213 -12.75 -22.00 12.21
C GLY A 213 -12.48 -21.91 10.70
N LYS A 214 -13.26 -22.68 9.91
CA LYS A 214 -13.29 -22.72 8.42
C LYS A 214 -13.46 -21.35 7.71
N LYS A 215 -13.56 -20.27 8.48
CA LYS A 215 -13.63 -18.89 8.03
C LYS A 215 -12.35 -18.18 8.48
N PHE A 216 -11.44 -17.97 7.52
CA PHE A 216 -10.31 -17.04 7.60
C PHE A 216 -10.76 -15.56 7.74
N ARG A 217 -11.91 -15.31 8.39
CA ARG A 217 -12.52 -13.99 8.65
C ARG A 217 -11.78 -13.23 9.77
N ASN A 218 -10.84 -13.84 10.48
CA ASN A 218 -10.16 -13.19 11.61
C ASN A 218 -9.08 -12.17 11.20
N LEU A 219 -8.70 -12.11 9.91
CA LEU A 219 -7.95 -10.95 9.38
C LEU A 219 -8.87 -9.81 8.91
N GLU A 220 -10.15 -10.12 8.66
CA GLU A 220 -11.20 -9.13 8.43
C GLU A 220 -11.50 -8.36 9.73
N PHE A 221 -11.38 -9.02 10.90
CA PHE A 221 -11.46 -8.39 12.23
C PHE A 221 -10.50 -7.21 12.40
N LEU A 222 -9.24 -7.32 11.97
CA LEU A 222 -8.27 -6.22 12.07
C LEU A 222 -8.51 -5.12 11.03
N SER A 223 -9.04 -5.46 9.85
CA SER A 223 -9.53 -4.45 8.92
C SER A 223 -10.76 -3.71 9.48
N GLN A 224 -11.64 -4.40 10.21
CA GLN A 224 -12.80 -3.81 10.88
C GLN A 224 -12.40 -2.94 12.09
N LEU A 225 -11.31 -3.28 12.81
CA LEU A 225 -10.75 -2.43 13.86
C LEU A 225 -10.25 -1.06 13.32
N SER A 226 -9.88 -0.98 12.04
CA SER A 226 -9.53 0.28 11.36
C SER A 226 -10.73 1.04 10.77
N ILE A 227 -11.90 0.38 10.65
CA ILE A 227 -13.13 0.92 10.07
C ILE A 227 -14.13 1.20 11.21
N GLN A 228 -13.85 2.22 12.00
CA GLN A 228 -14.88 2.82 12.85
C GLN A 228 -14.89 4.33 12.68
N LYS A 229 -15.60 4.75 11.63
CA LYS A 229 -16.71 5.73 11.71
C LYS A 229 -17.29 5.96 10.31
N GLY A 230 -18.54 5.52 10.11
CA GLY A 230 -19.42 6.13 9.14
C GLY A 230 -19.87 5.27 7.96
N GLU A 231 -20.41 4.08 8.22
CA GLU A 231 -21.46 3.51 7.36
C GLU A 231 -22.29 2.57 8.24
N LYS A 232 -23.58 2.92 8.43
CA LYS A 232 -24.53 2.09 9.16
C LYS A 232 -24.87 0.88 8.30
N SER A 233 -24.15 -0.22 8.46
CA SER A 233 -24.75 -1.54 8.26
C SER A 233 -25.48 -1.93 9.54
N ASN A 234 -26.66 -2.56 9.43
CA ASN A 234 -27.41 -3.02 10.60
C ASN A 234 -26.57 -4.01 11.40
N ILE A 235 -26.39 -3.69 12.68
CA ILE A 235 -25.52 -4.36 13.64
C ILE A 235 -26.45 -4.69 14.82
N ASP A 236 -26.74 -5.96 15.11
CA ASP A 236 -25.72 -6.89 15.60
C ASP A 236 -25.43 -6.61 17.08
N SER A 237 -26.39 -6.78 18.00
CA SER A 237 -26.34 -6.35 19.43
C SER A 237 -25.06 -6.70 20.24
N THR A 238 -24.15 -7.50 19.68
CA THR A 238 -22.81 -7.81 20.18
C THR A 238 -21.75 -6.72 19.96
N GLU A 239 -21.88 -5.84 18.96
CA GLU A 239 -20.78 -4.90 18.59
C GLU A 239 -20.58 -3.75 19.60
N SER A 240 -21.63 -3.32 20.28
CA SER A 240 -21.58 -2.20 21.24
C SER A 240 -20.83 -2.54 22.55
N ILE A 241 -20.84 -3.82 22.96
CA ILE A 241 -20.12 -4.30 24.15
C ILE A 241 -18.62 -4.49 23.83
N PHE A 242 -18.29 -4.89 22.60
CA PHE A 242 -16.90 -5.08 22.15
C PHE A 242 -16.17 -3.75 21.88
N GLU A 243 -16.87 -2.69 21.47
CA GLU A 243 -16.29 -1.36 21.17
C GLU A 243 -15.70 -0.68 22.42
N ILE A 244 -16.29 -0.91 23.60
CA ILE A 244 -15.85 -0.35 24.89
C ILE A 244 -14.62 -1.10 25.44
N GLN A 245 -14.49 -2.41 25.19
CA GLN A 245 -13.33 -3.21 25.59
C GLN A 245 -12.13 -3.07 24.62
N ASN A 246 -12.39 -2.77 23.33
CA ASN A 246 -11.35 -2.77 22.28
C ASN A 246 -10.38 -1.57 22.31
N ASN A 247 -10.78 -0.37 22.74
CA ASN A 247 -9.86 0.78 22.72
C ASN A 247 -8.64 0.55 23.63
N ASN A 248 -8.86 0.02 24.83
CA ASN A 248 -7.78 -0.34 25.75
C ASN A 248 -6.91 -1.47 25.19
N LEU A 249 -7.50 -2.45 24.49
CA LEU A 249 -6.76 -3.55 23.87
C LEU A 249 -5.84 -3.05 22.75
N ILE A 250 -6.33 -2.20 21.86
CA ILE A 250 -5.53 -1.63 20.76
C ILE A 250 -4.40 -0.75 21.31
N ASP A 251 -4.68 0.04 22.34
CA ASP A 251 -3.67 0.87 22.98
C ASP A 251 -2.58 0.00 23.65
N ASN A 252 -2.97 -1.05 24.37
CA ASN A 252 -2.03 -2.03 24.94
C ASN A 252 -1.19 -2.73 23.85
N MET A 253 -1.80 -3.05 22.70
CA MET A 253 -1.11 -3.63 21.54
C MET A 253 -0.09 -2.66 20.93
N ALA A 254 -0.49 -1.40 20.73
CA ALA A 254 0.38 -0.37 20.17
C ALA A 254 1.53 -0.05 21.13
N GLU A 255 1.28 0.01 22.44
CA GLU A 255 2.32 0.21 23.45
C GLU A 255 3.31 -0.96 23.51
N TYR A 256 2.80 -2.20 23.47
CA TYR A 256 3.65 -3.38 23.40
C TYR A 256 4.52 -3.34 22.15
N THR A 257 3.94 -3.10 20.98
CA THR A 257 4.69 -2.99 19.72
C THR A 257 5.74 -1.89 19.80
N LYS A 258 5.39 -0.70 20.32
CA LYS A 258 6.35 0.40 20.53
C LYS A 258 7.49 0.01 21.47
N SER A 259 7.23 -0.77 22.52
CA SER A 259 8.26 -1.21 23.46
C SER A 259 9.34 -2.08 22.80
N GLN A 260 8.98 -2.85 21.77
CA GLN A 260 9.92 -3.69 21.01
C GLN A 260 10.88 -2.86 20.13
N PHE A 261 10.50 -1.62 19.77
CA PHE A 261 11.30 -0.72 18.94
C PHE A 261 12.14 0.30 19.74
N LYS A 262 12.06 0.32 21.07
CA LYS A 262 12.78 1.32 21.91
C LYS A 262 14.32 1.24 21.84
N ASN A 263 14.88 0.21 21.21
CA ASN A 263 16.33 0.05 21.01
C ASN A 263 16.86 0.58 19.67
N THR A 264 16.06 1.30 18.87
CA THR A 264 16.57 1.92 17.63
C THR A 264 16.87 3.40 17.84
N ASP A 265 18.15 3.77 17.76
CA ASP A 265 18.67 5.12 17.99
C ASP A 265 17.88 6.21 17.25
N SER A 266 17.18 7.05 18.01
CA SER A 266 16.48 8.22 17.49
C SER A 266 17.42 9.42 17.44
N ILE A 267 18.04 9.65 16.30
CA ILE A 267 18.63 10.94 15.93
C ILE A 267 17.51 11.86 15.40
N ASN A 268 17.29 12.99 16.08
CA ASN A 268 16.30 13.98 15.65
C ASN A 268 16.75 14.66 14.35
N TRP A 269 16.03 14.42 13.26
CA TRP A 269 16.12 15.25 12.06
C TRP A 269 14.88 16.17 12.02
N LYS A 270 15.10 17.49 11.95
CA LYS A 270 14.06 18.49 11.69
C LYS A 270 14.25 18.96 10.25
N GLN A 271 13.41 18.51 9.33
CA GLN A 271 13.35 19.12 8.01
C GLN A 271 12.30 20.24 8.06
N LYS A 272 12.75 21.50 7.97
CA LYS A 272 11.86 22.61 7.63
C LYS A 272 11.62 22.51 6.13
N SER A 273 10.36 22.37 5.70
CA SER A 273 9.98 22.68 4.33
C SER A 273 10.01 24.20 4.17
N GLU A 274 11.16 24.78 3.82
CA GLU A 274 11.20 26.15 3.31
C GLU A 274 10.77 26.11 1.86
N SER A 275 9.63 26.75 1.57
CA SER A 275 9.20 27.03 0.21
C SER A 275 10.16 28.03 -0.41
N VAL A 276 11.14 27.53 -1.18
CA VAL A 276 11.95 28.38 -2.05
C VAL A 276 11.41 28.22 -3.46
N TYR A 277 10.46 29.07 -3.81
CA TYR A 277 10.34 29.61 -5.17
C TYR A 277 9.81 31.05 -5.02
N ASP A 278 10.75 31.99 -4.99
CA ASP A 278 10.51 33.34 -5.51
C ASP A 278 10.71 33.26 -7.04
N PHE A 279 9.79 33.94 -7.73
CA PHE A 279 9.59 34.10 -9.19
C PHE A 279 8.74 33.05 -9.90
#